data_AF-A0A925BR46-F1
#
_entry.id   AF-A0A925BR46-F1
#
_cell.length_a   1.000
_cell.length_b   1.000
_cell.length_c   1.000
_cell.angle_alpha   90.00
_cell.angle_beta   90.00
_cell.angle_gamma   90.00
#
_symmetry.space_group_name_H-M   'P 1'
#
loop_
_entity.id
_entity.type
_entity.pdbx_description
1 polymer ?
#
loop_
_entity_poly.entity_id
_entity_poly.type
_entity_poly.pdbx_seq_one_letter_code
_entity_poly.pdbx_strand_id
1 'polypeptide(L)'
;MDNEGYLTDHGAPHVKTVVDRASRLAATDTFPLTAYETYIILVAIHLHDVGNVYGRKGHEMRALTIMRDVLGNIAGMDDVEKRHIIAIAQAHGGHIAGDKDKISRLERDTLVLQQRIRPQFLAALLRLADELADDRHRASRFMLDAGLVPKPSEIYHKFAEALHTVEIDHAGRQVLLHFDFTDAVAIKTFGKGDCEVYLLDEIFDLTIKTHLERAYCMRFMYPLIPIDMISVKIEVTNGRDYDVMHSVGYRLEDRGYPAVPADGLRGICRAEDVPALTGEGLRSLLTTEVQR
;
A
#
# COMPACT_ATOMS: atom_id res chain seq x y z
N MET A 1 8.11 -13.58 23.60
CA MET A 1 7.58 -14.64 22.72
C MET A 1 7.20 -13.92 21.45
N ASP A 2 8.02 -14.15 20.44
CA ASP A 2 8.14 -13.30 19.26
C ASP A 2 6.97 -13.53 18.32
N ASN A 3 6.25 -12.45 18.06
CA ASN A 3 5.00 -12.43 17.29
C ASN A 3 5.26 -12.27 15.78
N GLU A 4 6.49 -12.55 15.33
CA GLU A 4 6.97 -12.26 13.96
C GLU A 4 6.84 -13.45 12.99
N GLY A 5 6.71 -14.68 13.49
CA GLY A 5 6.58 -15.89 12.65
C GLY A 5 5.17 -16.22 12.15
N TYR A 6 4.20 -15.32 12.34
CA TYR A 6 2.76 -15.62 12.25
C TYR A 6 2.03 -14.91 11.10
N LEU A 7 2.72 -14.02 10.38
CA LEU A 7 2.25 -13.42 9.14
C LEU A 7 3.09 -13.99 7.99
N THR A 8 2.47 -14.10 6.83
CA THR A 8 3.07 -14.55 5.57
C THR A 8 4.52 -14.04 5.41
N ASP A 9 5.44 -14.86 4.87
CA ASP A 9 6.89 -14.57 4.85
C ASP A 9 7.19 -13.12 4.37
N HIS A 10 7.92 -12.35 5.19
CA HIS A 10 8.37 -10.97 4.92
C HIS A 10 9.88 -10.93 4.57
N GLY A 11 10.49 -12.08 4.29
CA GLY A 11 11.90 -12.20 3.93
C GLY A 11 12.23 -11.78 2.50
N ALA A 12 13.39 -12.21 2.00
CA ALA A 12 13.84 -11.93 0.63
C ALA A 12 12.82 -12.27 -0.49
N PRO A 13 11.97 -13.32 -0.37
CA PRO A 13 10.91 -13.57 -1.34
C PRO A 13 9.89 -12.43 -1.41
N HIS A 14 9.47 -11.86 -0.28
CA HIS A 14 8.55 -10.71 -0.24
C HIS A 14 9.15 -9.51 -0.95
N VAL A 15 10.38 -9.13 -0.58
CA VAL A 15 11.10 -8.02 -1.23
C VAL A 15 11.15 -8.21 -2.75
N LYS A 16 11.41 -9.43 -3.22
CA LYS A 16 11.42 -9.74 -4.66
C LYS A 16 10.04 -9.53 -5.29
N THR A 17 8.95 -9.96 -4.64
CA THR A 17 7.59 -9.73 -5.12
C THR A 17 7.24 -8.24 -5.15
N VAL A 18 7.62 -7.47 -4.13
CA VAL A 18 7.44 -6.00 -4.13
C VAL A 18 8.19 -5.35 -5.29
N VAL A 19 9.44 -5.77 -5.57
CA VAL A 19 10.21 -5.30 -6.74
C VAL A 19 9.49 -5.65 -8.06
N ASP A 20 8.97 -6.87 -8.19
CA ASP A 20 8.20 -7.29 -9.37
C ASP A 20 6.95 -6.41 -9.56
N ARG A 21 6.16 -6.20 -8.49
CA ARG A 21 4.95 -5.38 -8.54
C ARG A 21 5.25 -3.92 -8.86
N ALA A 22 6.27 -3.33 -8.24
CA ALA A 22 6.71 -1.98 -8.57
C ALA A 22 7.15 -1.87 -10.04
N SER A 23 7.87 -2.89 -10.55
CA SER A 23 8.30 -2.94 -11.95
C SER A 23 7.11 -3.04 -12.91
N ARG A 24 6.13 -3.90 -12.61
CA ARG A 24 4.90 -4.05 -13.41
C ARG A 24 4.03 -2.80 -13.36
N LEU A 25 3.94 -2.12 -12.22
CA LEU A 25 3.26 -0.82 -12.10
C LEU A 25 3.97 0.26 -12.93
N ALA A 26 5.31 0.27 -12.93
CA ALA A 26 6.10 1.24 -13.69
C ALA A 26 6.27 0.90 -15.17
N ALA A 27 5.84 -0.29 -15.61
CA ALA A 27 5.92 -0.75 -17.01
C ALA A 27 4.84 -0.10 -17.90
N THR A 28 4.76 1.22 -17.88
CA THR A 28 3.91 2.02 -18.77
C THR A 28 4.69 2.44 -20.01
N ASP A 29 3.99 2.83 -21.08
CA ASP A 29 4.62 3.32 -22.32
C ASP A 29 5.51 4.56 -22.11
N THR A 30 5.26 5.31 -21.04
CA THR A 30 5.97 6.56 -20.74
C THR A 30 7.20 6.36 -19.86
N PHE A 31 7.45 5.15 -19.34
CA PHE A 31 8.53 4.83 -18.41
C PHE A 31 8.71 5.90 -17.33
N PRO A 32 7.88 5.89 -16.28
CA PRO A 32 7.68 7.04 -15.42
C PRO A 32 8.86 7.28 -14.47
N LEU A 33 9.86 6.40 -14.41
CA LEU A 33 11.01 6.49 -13.51
C LEU A 33 12.29 6.86 -14.26
N THR A 34 13.05 7.80 -13.71
CA THR A 34 14.45 8.00 -14.12
C THR A 34 15.34 6.86 -13.60
N ALA A 35 16.57 6.74 -14.09
CA ALA A 35 17.55 5.79 -13.56
C ALA A 35 17.84 6.03 -12.06
N TYR A 36 17.90 7.29 -11.64
CA TYR A 36 18.17 7.65 -10.26
C TYR A 36 16.97 7.35 -9.33
N GLU A 37 15.75 7.65 -9.78
CA GLU A 37 14.54 7.26 -9.06
C GLU A 37 14.37 5.74 -8.99
N THR A 38 14.75 5.01 -10.04
CA THR A 38 14.80 3.53 -10.05
C THR A 38 15.75 3.01 -8.98
N TYR A 39 16.94 3.60 -8.85
CA TYR A 39 17.86 3.25 -7.76
C TYR A 39 17.25 3.53 -6.38
N ILE A 40 16.70 4.74 -6.16
CA ILE A 40 16.11 5.12 -4.87
C ILE A 40 14.97 4.19 -4.47
N ILE A 41 14.04 3.90 -5.39
CA ILE A 41 12.89 3.03 -5.08
C ILE A 41 13.33 1.61 -4.77
N LEU A 42 14.32 1.07 -5.49
CA LEU A 42 14.85 -0.28 -5.21
C LEU A 42 15.49 -0.34 -3.82
N VAL A 43 16.28 0.66 -3.42
CA VAL A 43 16.85 0.70 -2.07
C VAL A 43 15.74 0.87 -1.02
N ALA A 44 14.75 1.72 -1.27
CA ALA A 44 13.62 1.91 -0.36
C ALA A 44 12.80 0.61 -0.17
N ILE A 45 12.57 -0.17 -1.24
CA ILE A 45 11.92 -1.49 -1.17
C ILE A 45 12.72 -2.45 -0.28
N HIS A 46 14.05 -2.46 -0.35
CA HIS A 46 14.84 -3.33 0.54
C HIS A 46 14.78 -2.91 2.01
N LEU A 47 14.41 -1.66 2.30
CA LEU A 47 14.40 -1.10 3.64
C LEU A 47 12.99 -0.96 4.25
N HIS A 48 11.92 -1.05 3.46
CA HIS A 48 10.56 -0.73 3.90
C HIS A 48 10.12 -1.56 5.12
N ASP A 49 10.44 -2.87 5.11
CA ASP A 49 10.10 -3.81 6.18
C ASP A 49 11.21 -3.99 7.23
N VAL A 50 12.40 -3.40 7.04
CA VAL A 50 13.50 -3.51 8.03
C VAL A 50 13.11 -2.89 9.37
N GLY A 51 12.21 -1.91 9.37
CA GLY A 51 11.63 -1.35 10.60
C GLY A 51 10.77 -2.34 11.39
N ASN A 52 10.18 -3.36 10.73
CA ASN A 52 9.35 -4.36 11.39
C ASN A 52 10.18 -5.39 12.17
N VAL A 53 11.40 -5.71 11.71
CA VAL A 53 12.36 -6.65 12.35
C VAL A 53 12.80 -6.21 13.76
N TYR A 54 12.66 -4.92 14.09
CA TYR A 54 13.11 -4.39 15.38
C TYR A 54 11.97 -4.11 16.37
N GLY A 55 10.72 -4.45 16.02
CA GLY A 55 9.55 -4.30 16.91
C GLY A 55 9.12 -2.84 17.19
N ARG A 56 7.82 -2.67 17.50
CA ARG A 56 7.13 -1.37 17.55
C ARG A 56 7.49 -0.45 18.74
N LYS A 57 8.34 -0.86 19.69
CA LYS A 57 8.72 -0.08 20.89
C LYS A 57 10.14 0.49 20.77
N GLY A 58 10.28 1.82 20.83
CA GLY A 58 11.58 2.52 20.90
C GLY A 58 12.12 3.10 19.59
N HIS A 59 11.22 3.48 18.67
CA HIS A 59 11.48 3.81 17.27
C HIS A 59 12.54 4.91 17.03
N GLU A 60 12.63 5.92 17.89
CA GLU A 60 13.51 7.10 17.67
C GLU A 60 15.00 6.80 17.84
N MET A 61 15.38 5.92 18.78
CA MET A 61 16.79 5.54 19.01
C MET A 61 17.34 4.57 17.95
N ARG A 62 16.46 3.88 17.20
CA ARG A 62 16.83 2.77 16.29
C ARG A 62 16.89 3.17 14.82
N ALA A 63 16.20 4.24 14.43
CA ALA A 63 16.30 4.77 13.06
C ALA A 63 17.75 5.17 12.70
N LEU A 64 18.49 5.74 13.67
CA LEU A 64 19.92 6.05 13.53
C LEU A 64 20.80 4.79 13.40
N THR A 65 20.48 3.72 14.13
CA THR A 65 21.19 2.43 14.03
C THR A 65 20.94 1.76 12.68
N ILE A 66 19.69 1.75 12.18
CA ILE A 66 19.35 1.27 10.83
C ILE A 66 20.05 2.12 9.76
N MET A 67 20.05 3.45 9.94
CA MET A 67 20.80 4.39 9.10
C MET A 67 22.30 4.11 9.05
N ARG A 68 22.89 3.73 10.17
CA ARG A 68 24.34 3.57 10.27
C ARG A 68 24.79 2.17 9.83
N ASP A 69 24.05 1.14 10.22
CA ASP A 69 24.48 -0.25 10.08
C ASP A 69 23.96 -0.89 8.77
N VAL A 70 22.75 -0.54 8.34
CA VAL A 70 22.14 -1.09 7.11
C VAL A 70 22.43 -0.17 5.92
N LEU A 71 22.12 1.12 6.02
CA LEU A 71 22.33 2.08 4.94
C LEU A 71 23.81 2.43 4.72
N GLY A 72 24.65 2.41 5.76
CA GLY A 72 26.10 2.60 5.64
C GLY A 72 26.80 1.55 4.77
N ASN A 73 26.17 0.38 4.59
CA ASN A 73 26.69 -0.72 3.76
C ASN A 73 25.95 -0.91 2.42
N ILE A 74 24.72 -0.37 2.27
CA ILE A 74 23.81 -0.69 1.14
C ILE A 74 23.46 0.52 0.26
N ALA A 75 23.50 1.75 0.80
CA ALA A 75 23.17 2.96 0.05
C ALA A 75 24.38 3.86 -0.21
N GLY A 76 24.21 4.84 -1.09
CA GLY A 76 25.21 5.85 -1.42
C GLY A 76 25.75 6.55 -0.18
N MET A 77 26.95 7.14 -0.30
CA MET A 77 27.62 7.75 0.86
C MET A 77 26.92 9.02 1.38
N ASP A 78 26.07 9.66 0.57
CA ASP A 78 25.47 10.95 0.86
C ASP A 78 24.28 10.86 1.84
N ASP A 79 24.30 11.67 2.89
CA ASP A 79 23.29 11.63 3.95
C ASP A 79 21.95 12.28 3.55
N VAL A 80 21.95 13.18 2.55
CA VAL A 80 20.71 13.74 2.02
C VAL A 80 19.96 12.67 1.24
N GLU A 81 20.67 11.92 0.38
CA GLU A 81 20.12 10.76 -0.34
C GLU A 81 19.50 9.74 0.62
N LYS A 82 20.26 9.31 1.64
CA LYS A 82 19.77 8.35 2.65
C LYS A 82 18.48 8.85 3.34
N ARG A 83 18.41 10.14 3.69
CA ARG A 83 17.23 10.74 4.33
C ARG A 83 15.99 10.58 3.46
N HIS A 84 16.10 10.82 2.16
CA HIS A 84 14.97 10.64 1.24
C HIS A 84 14.57 9.17 1.07
N ILE A 85 15.54 8.27 0.93
CA ILE A 85 15.30 6.82 0.84
C ILE A 85 14.50 6.33 2.07
N ILE A 86 14.92 6.74 3.28
CA ILE A 86 14.24 6.36 4.52
C ILE A 86 12.84 6.96 4.59
N ALA A 87 12.69 8.23 4.23
CA ALA A 87 11.39 8.89 4.28
C ALA A 87 10.38 8.20 3.34
N ILE A 88 10.82 7.81 2.14
CA ILE A 88 10.05 7.02 1.18
C ILE A 88 9.71 5.65 1.77
N ALA A 89 10.72 4.92 2.25
CA ALA A 89 10.55 3.59 2.85
C ALA A 89 9.57 3.63 4.03
N GLN A 90 9.64 4.65 4.91
CA GLN A 90 8.76 4.77 6.07
C GLN A 90 7.33 5.18 5.73
N ALA A 91 7.08 5.77 4.56
CA ALA A 91 5.75 6.22 4.16
C ALA A 91 4.81 5.07 3.72
N HIS A 92 5.35 3.86 3.46
CA HIS A 92 4.56 2.71 3.01
C HIS A 92 3.50 2.25 4.04
N GLY A 93 3.68 2.49 5.34
CA GLY A 93 2.80 1.97 6.38
C GLY A 93 2.69 2.81 7.67
N GLY A 94 1.76 2.42 8.55
CA GLY A 94 1.57 3.00 9.89
C GLY A 94 0.82 4.34 9.95
N HIS A 95 0.88 4.99 11.11
CA HIS A 95 0.25 6.29 11.38
C HIS A 95 1.29 7.27 11.95
N ILE A 96 1.11 8.57 11.70
CA ILE A 96 1.83 9.62 12.42
C ILE A 96 0.79 10.48 13.13
N ALA A 97 0.85 10.51 14.47
CA ALA A 97 -0.13 11.23 15.31
C ALA A 97 -1.59 10.86 15.01
N GLY A 98 -1.85 9.57 14.74
CA GLY A 98 -3.19 9.06 14.43
C GLY A 98 -3.63 9.21 12.96
N ASP A 99 -2.85 9.91 12.14
CA ASP A 99 -3.13 10.11 10.72
C ASP A 99 -2.35 9.11 9.84
N LYS A 100 -3.07 8.47 8.90
CA LYS A 100 -2.54 7.49 7.95
C LYS A 100 -1.96 8.16 6.69
N ASP A 101 -2.24 9.44 6.44
CA ASP A 101 -1.72 10.20 5.29
C ASP A 101 -0.26 10.64 5.50
N LYS A 102 0.66 9.70 5.26
CA LYS A 102 2.11 9.93 5.38
C LYS A 102 2.75 10.43 4.08
N ILE A 103 2.23 10.01 2.92
CA ILE A 103 2.80 10.39 1.62
C ILE A 103 2.65 11.89 1.38
N SER A 104 1.51 12.49 1.74
CA SER A 104 1.30 13.93 1.52
C SER A 104 2.23 14.86 2.31
N ARG A 105 3.01 14.31 3.26
CA ARG A 105 4.00 15.02 4.07
C ARG A 105 5.39 15.02 3.44
N LEU A 106 5.62 14.16 2.45
CA LEU A 106 6.86 14.16 1.66
C LEU A 106 6.84 15.31 0.66
N GLU A 107 8.01 15.72 0.19
CA GLU A 107 8.12 16.70 -0.90
C GLU A 107 7.56 16.11 -2.20
N ARG A 108 6.83 16.93 -2.97
CA ARG A 108 6.33 16.52 -4.29
C ARG A 108 7.48 16.27 -5.27
N ASP A 109 8.49 17.14 -5.22
CA ASP A 109 9.65 17.16 -6.08
C ASP A 109 10.80 17.86 -5.37
N THR A 110 12.01 17.34 -5.50
CA THR A 110 13.21 17.93 -4.90
C THR A 110 14.46 17.53 -5.69
N LEU A 111 15.59 18.18 -5.39
CA LEU A 111 16.89 17.89 -5.99
C LEU A 111 17.80 17.23 -4.96
N VAL A 112 18.33 16.05 -5.32
CA VAL A 112 19.34 15.34 -4.53
C VAL A 112 20.52 15.08 -5.45
N LEU A 113 21.72 15.53 -5.08
CA LEU A 113 22.93 15.40 -5.92
C LEU A 113 22.73 15.89 -7.37
N GLN A 114 22.00 17.00 -7.53
CA GLN A 114 21.60 17.58 -8.83
C GLN A 114 20.69 16.70 -9.70
N GLN A 115 20.20 15.58 -9.17
CA GLN A 115 19.20 14.73 -9.79
C GLN A 115 17.82 15.03 -9.20
N ARG A 116 16.82 15.18 -10.06
CA ARG A 116 15.44 15.43 -9.63
C ARG A 116 14.78 14.12 -9.22
N ILE A 117 14.11 14.14 -8.08
CA ILE A 117 13.34 12.99 -7.56
C ILE A 117 11.94 13.44 -7.14
N ARG A 118 10.98 12.52 -7.18
CA ARG A 118 9.59 12.76 -6.74
C ARG A 118 9.22 11.88 -5.54
N PRO A 119 9.57 12.27 -4.29
CA PRO A 119 9.37 11.43 -3.11
C PRO A 119 7.94 10.96 -2.90
N GLN A 120 6.93 11.82 -3.12
CA GLN A 120 5.52 11.42 -3.02
C GLN A 120 5.16 10.32 -4.03
N PHE A 121 5.62 10.44 -5.27
CA PHE A 121 5.39 9.46 -6.32
C PHE A 121 6.05 8.12 -5.98
N LEU A 122 7.32 8.13 -5.57
CA LEU A 122 8.06 6.93 -5.20
C LEU A 122 7.46 6.22 -3.99
N ALA A 123 7.03 6.97 -2.98
CA ALA A 123 6.36 6.40 -1.81
C ALA A 123 5.01 5.77 -2.15
N ALA A 124 4.24 6.39 -3.05
CA ALA A 124 2.96 5.83 -3.52
C ALA A 124 3.17 4.57 -4.36
N LEU A 125 4.19 4.56 -5.22
CA LEU A 125 4.58 3.37 -5.98
C LEU A 125 4.98 2.21 -5.06
N LEU A 126 5.85 2.46 -4.07
CA LEU A 126 6.23 1.45 -3.07
C LEU A 126 5.02 0.92 -2.31
N ARG A 127 4.18 1.82 -1.80
CA ARG A 127 3.00 1.45 -0.99
C ARG A 127 2.01 0.58 -1.76
N LEU A 128 1.71 0.94 -3.00
CA LEU A 128 0.82 0.13 -3.84
C LEU A 128 1.49 -1.18 -4.27
N ALA A 129 2.79 -1.16 -4.57
CA ALA A 129 3.52 -2.38 -4.90
C ALA A 129 3.53 -3.39 -3.75
N ASP A 130 3.73 -2.91 -2.52
CA ASP A 130 3.69 -3.72 -1.29
C ASP A 130 2.28 -4.29 -1.03
N GLU A 131 1.24 -3.46 -1.16
CA GLU A 131 -0.15 -3.93 -1.04
C GLU A 131 -0.50 -5.02 -2.09
N LEU A 132 0.09 -4.96 -3.27
CA LEU A 132 -0.11 -5.94 -4.35
C LEU A 132 0.88 -7.12 -4.29
N ALA A 133 1.77 -7.16 -3.30
CA ALA A 133 2.77 -8.21 -3.16
C ALA A 133 2.24 -9.49 -2.50
N ASP A 134 0.96 -9.51 -2.11
CA ASP A 134 0.27 -10.75 -1.81
C ASP A 134 0.11 -11.61 -3.08
N ASP A 135 0.49 -12.87 -2.97
CA ASP A 135 0.21 -13.90 -3.98
C ASP A 135 0.28 -15.30 -3.35
N ARG A 136 -0.11 -16.30 -4.14
CA ARG A 136 -0.05 -17.73 -3.76
C ARG A 136 1.30 -18.22 -3.25
N HIS A 137 2.41 -17.57 -3.58
CA HIS A 137 3.74 -17.99 -3.12
C HIS A 137 4.00 -17.56 -1.67
N ARG A 138 3.21 -16.63 -1.12
CA ARG A 138 3.25 -16.27 0.31
C ARG A 138 2.63 -17.35 1.22
N ALA A 139 1.80 -18.23 0.68
CA ALA A 139 1.23 -19.34 1.45
C ALA A 139 2.26 -20.45 1.65
N SER A 140 2.60 -20.75 2.91
CA SER A 140 3.29 -22.01 3.25
C SER A 140 2.33 -23.20 3.14
N ARG A 141 2.16 -23.73 1.92
CA ARG A 141 1.28 -24.89 1.64
C ARG A 141 1.66 -26.11 2.47
N PHE A 142 2.96 -26.37 2.62
CA PHE A 142 3.45 -27.46 3.46
C PHE A 142 2.96 -27.33 4.92
N MET A 143 3.06 -26.13 5.51
CA MET A 143 2.61 -25.91 6.88
C MET A 143 1.09 -25.98 7.00
N LEU A 144 0.35 -25.51 5.99
CA LEU A 144 -1.11 -25.62 5.92
C LEU A 144 -1.55 -27.08 5.88
N ASP A 145 -0.96 -27.87 4.98
CA ASP A 145 -1.29 -29.29 4.77
C ASP A 145 -0.89 -30.15 5.97
N ALA A 146 0.23 -29.81 6.62
CA ALA A 146 0.70 -30.48 7.83
C ALA A 146 -0.05 -30.04 9.11
N GLY A 147 -0.97 -29.06 9.03
CA GLY A 147 -1.69 -28.53 10.19
C GLY A 147 -0.78 -27.81 11.19
N LEU A 148 0.35 -27.27 10.72
CA LEU A 148 1.36 -26.58 11.52
C LEU A 148 1.20 -25.05 11.50
N VAL A 149 0.32 -24.51 10.65
CA VAL A 149 -0.03 -23.09 10.71
C VAL A 149 -0.78 -22.81 12.01
N PRO A 150 -0.33 -21.85 12.82
CA PRO A 150 -1.01 -21.45 14.04
C PRO A 150 -2.43 -20.98 13.74
N LYS A 151 -3.38 -21.46 14.55
CA LYS A 151 -4.81 -21.19 14.35
C LYS A 151 -5.13 -19.69 14.12
N PRO A 152 -4.58 -18.73 14.89
CA PRO A 152 -4.83 -17.30 14.68
C PRO A 152 -4.40 -16.74 13.31
N SER A 153 -3.64 -17.49 12.51
CA SER A 153 -3.06 -17.04 11.25
C SER A 153 -3.56 -17.80 10.03
N GLU A 154 -4.40 -18.83 10.21
CA GLU A 154 -4.84 -19.71 9.13
C GLU A 154 -5.46 -18.96 7.95
N ILE A 155 -6.27 -17.94 8.24
CA ILE A 155 -6.97 -17.18 7.20
C ILE A 155 -6.00 -16.50 6.23
N TYR A 156 -4.87 -15.97 6.71
CA TYR A 156 -3.90 -15.24 5.88
C TYR A 156 -3.21 -16.19 4.90
N HIS A 157 -2.89 -17.40 5.35
CA HIS A 157 -2.33 -18.43 4.49
C HIS A 157 -3.35 -18.94 3.47
N LYS A 158 -4.63 -19.06 3.86
CA LYS A 158 -5.71 -19.48 2.94
C LYS A 158 -6.05 -18.43 1.91
N PHE A 159 -6.05 -17.15 2.29
CA PHE A 159 -6.17 -16.02 1.37
C PHE A 159 -5.06 -16.03 0.33
N ALA A 160 -3.80 -16.11 0.79
CA ALA A 160 -2.67 -16.18 -0.12
C ALA A 160 -2.78 -17.40 -1.05
N GLU A 161 -3.06 -18.59 -0.52
CA GLU A 161 -3.21 -19.82 -1.32
C GLU A 161 -4.28 -19.69 -2.41
N ALA A 162 -5.41 -19.03 -2.10
CA ALA A 162 -6.49 -18.82 -3.04
C ALA A 162 -6.18 -17.75 -4.11
N LEU A 163 -5.30 -16.78 -3.82
CA LEU A 163 -4.98 -15.69 -4.74
C LEU A 163 -4.05 -16.16 -5.87
N HIS A 164 -4.68 -16.54 -6.98
CA HIS A 164 -4.01 -17.17 -8.11
C HIS A 164 -3.39 -16.18 -9.08
N THR A 165 -4.05 -15.04 -9.30
CA THR A 165 -3.59 -14.00 -10.24
C THR A 165 -3.65 -12.63 -9.59
N VAL A 166 -2.55 -11.89 -9.74
CA VAL A 166 -2.48 -10.44 -9.56
C VAL A 166 -1.91 -9.86 -10.84
N GLU A 167 -2.75 -9.18 -11.62
CA GLU A 167 -2.37 -8.61 -12.92
C GLU A 167 -2.60 -7.10 -12.94
N ILE A 168 -1.59 -6.36 -13.38
CA ILE A 168 -1.67 -4.92 -13.61
C ILE A 168 -1.93 -4.73 -15.11
N ASP A 169 -3.16 -4.35 -15.43
CA ASP A 169 -3.62 -4.08 -16.79
C ASP A 169 -3.62 -2.56 -17.02
N HIS A 170 -2.55 -2.07 -17.64
CA HIS A 170 -2.39 -0.65 -17.96
C HIS A 170 -3.39 -0.15 -19.01
N ALA A 171 -3.78 -1.01 -19.96
CA ALA A 171 -4.71 -0.64 -21.01
C ALA A 171 -6.14 -0.46 -20.45
N GLY A 172 -6.55 -1.36 -19.56
CA GLY A 172 -7.80 -1.28 -18.81
C GLY A 172 -7.73 -0.38 -17.56
N ARG A 173 -6.55 0.17 -17.22
CA ARG A 173 -6.29 0.98 -16.03
C ARG A 173 -6.79 0.30 -14.75
N GLN A 174 -6.47 -0.98 -14.59
CA GLN A 174 -7.01 -1.80 -13.51
C GLN A 174 -5.99 -2.78 -12.94
N VAL A 175 -6.26 -3.25 -11.71
CA VAL A 175 -5.65 -4.46 -11.18
C VAL A 175 -6.68 -5.58 -11.21
N LEU A 176 -6.34 -6.70 -11.83
CA LEU A 176 -7.15 -7.92 -11.85
C LEU A 176 -6.67 -8.84 -10.72
N LEU A 177 -7.61 -9.24 -9.86
CA LEU A 177 -7.40 -10.25 -8.82
C LEU A 177 -8.27 -11.46 -9.13
N HIS A 178 -7.66 -12.64 -9.23
CA HIS A 178 -8.38 -13.89 -9.43
C HIS A 178 -8.11 -14.84 -8.26
N PHE A 179 -9.18 -15.23 -7.59
CA PHE A 179 -9.19 -16.21 -6.52
C PHE A 179 -9.82 -17.52 -6.97
N ASP A 180 -9.21 -18.63 -6.58
CA ASP A 180 -9.73 -19.99 -6.80
C ASP A 180 -9.59 -20.81 -5.51
N PHE A 181 -10.67 -21.45 -5.08
CA PHE A 181 -10.65 -22.39 -3.96
C PHE A 181 -11.80 -23.40 -4.03
N THR A 182 -11.68 -24.51 -3.31
CA THR A 182 -12.69 -25.57 -3.37
C THR A 182 -13.92 -25.26 -2.51
N ASP A 183 -15.04 -25.92 -2.83
CA ASP A 183 -16.27 -25.96 -2.03
C ASP A 183 -16.01 -26.30 -0.55
N ALA A 184 -15.12 -27.25 -0.28
CA ALA A 184 -14.72 -27.63 1.08
C ALA A 184 -14.04 -26.49 1.84
N VAL A 185 -13.28 -25.63 1.16
CA VAL A 185 -12.67 -24.42 1.74
C VAL A 185 -13.73 -23.33 1.92
N ALA A 186 -14.64 -23.17 0.96
CA ALA A 186 -15.66 -22.12 0.95
C ALA A 186 -16.58 -22.16 2.17
N ILE A 187 -16.95 -23.35 2.64
CA ILE A 187 -17.89 -23.55 3.76
C ILE A 187 -17.20 -23.65 5.13
N LYS A 188 -15.87 -23.55 5.18
CA LYS A 188 -15.08 -23.69 6.40
C LYS A 188 -14.67 -22.32 6.93
N THR A 189 -14.64 -22.18 8.26
CA THR A 189 -14.03 -21.05 8.95
C THR A 189 -12.55 -21.32 9.28
N PHE A 190 -11.76 -20.25 9.29
CA PHE A 190 -10.33 -20.29 9.62
C PHE A 190 -10.04 -19.27 10.71
N GLY A 191 -9.08 -19.55 11.58
CA GLY A 191 -8.74 -18.61 12.65
C GLY A 191 -8.09 -17.33 12.14
N LYS A 192 -8.47 -16.21 12.78
CA LYS A 192 -7.99 -14.84 12.56
C LYS A 192 -7.86 -14.15 13.92
N GLY A 193 -6.66 -14.14 14.49
CA GLY A 193 -6.46 -13.66 15.87
C GLY A 193 -7.29 -14.51 16.86
N ASP A 194 -8.20 -13.84 17.56
CA ASP A 194 -9.08 -14.46 18.56
C ASP A 194 -10.47 -14.86 18.00
N CYS A 195 -10.71 -14.68 16.70
CA CYS A 195 -11.96 -15.08 16.05
C CYS A 195 -11.74 -16.09 14.91
N GLU A 196 -12.84 -16.56 14.32
CA GLU A 196 -12.83 -17.37 13.10
C GLU A 196 -13.69 -16.68 12.04
N VAL A 197 -13.27 -16.74 10.78
CA VAL A 197 -13.95 -16.09 9.65
C VAL A 197 -13.97 -17.00 8.42
N TYR A 198 -14.90 -16.76 7.50
CA TYR A 198 -14.91 -17.42 6.19
C TYR A 198 -13.87 -16.79 5.26
N LEU A 199 -13.31 -17.60 4.35
CA LEU A 199 -12.37 -17.11 3.34
C LEU A 199 -13.00 -16.05 2.42
N LEU A 200 -14.28 -16.22 2.06
CA LEU A 200 -14.98 -15.28 1.20
C LEU A 200 -15.08 -13.88 1.84
N ASP A 201 -15.39 -13.82 3.14
CA ASP A 201 -15.48 -12.57 3.89
C ASP A 201 -14.11 -11.87 3.97
N GLU A 202 -13.04 -12.64 4.20
CA GLU A 202 -11.67 -12.09 4.19
C GLU A 202 -11.30 -11.51 2.82
N ILE A 203 -11.69 -12.18 1.73
CA ILE A 203 -11.44 -11.67 0.38
C ILE A 203 -12.16 -10.33 0.15
N PHE A 204 -13.40 -10.19 0.61
CA PHE A 204 -14.12 -8.92 0.53
C PHE A 204 -13.41 -7.82 1.34
N ASP A 205 -13.04 -8.10 2.59
CA ASP A 205 -12.37 -7.13 3.45
C ASP A 205 -11.01 -6.68 2.87
N LEU A 206 -10.19 -7.63 2.40
CA LEU A 206 -8.87 -7.34 1.85
C LEU A 206 -8.93 -6.63 0.50
N THR A 207 -9.86 -6.99 -0.38
CA THR A 207 -10.01 -6.28 -1.66
C THR A 207 -10.54 -4.85 -1.46
N ILE A 208 -11.40 -4.61 -0.46
CA ILE A 208 -11.78 -3.25 -0.04
C ILE A 208 -10.53 -2.48 0.44
N LYS A 209 -9.71 -3.09 1.30
CA LYS A 209 -8.44 -2.48 1.75
C LYS A 209 -7.54 -2.15 0.55
N THR A 210 -7.32 -3.07 -0.38
CA THR A 210 -6.54 -2.84 -1.60
C THR A 210 -7.10 -1.68 -2.44
N HIS A 211 -8.43 -1.59 -2.58
CA HIS A 211 -9.06 -0.47 -3.28
C HIS A 211 -8.84 0.88 -2.59
N LEU A 212 -8.91 0.93 -1.25
CA LEU A 212 -8.62 2.15 -0.48
C LEU A 212 -7.15 2.58 -0.63
N GLU A 213 -6.22 1.63 -0.62
CA GLU A 213 -4.79 1.89 -0.85
C GLU A 213 -4.54 2.38 -2.28
N ARG A 214 -5.20 1.78 -3.29
CA ARG A 214 -5.19 2.27 -4.67
C ARG A 214 -5.71 3.72 -4.73
N ALA A 215 -6.86 4.01 -4.14
CA ALA A 215 -7.46 5.35 -4.14
C ALA A 215 -6.51 6.39 -3.54
N TYR A 216 -5.88 6.03 -2.43
CA TYR A 216 -4.90 6.86 -1.77
C TYR A 216 -3.66 7.11 -2.64
N CYS A 217 -3.06 6.05 -3.20
CA CYS A 217 -1.84 6.14 -4.00
C CYS A 217 -2.06 6.90 -5.32
N MET A 218 -3.24 6.80 -5.93
CA MET A 218 -3.56 7.52 -7.18
C MET A 218 -3.49 9.05 -7.04
N ARG A 219 -3.67 9.59 -5.84
CA ARG A 219 -3.46 11.03 -5.55
C ARG A 219 -2.05 11.51 -5.88
N PHE A 220 -1.06 10.60 -5.90
CA PHE A 220 0.35 10.91 -6.09
C PHE A 220 0.97 10.23 -7.33
N MET A 221 0.28 9.23 -7.90
CA MET A 221 0.73 8.49 -9.08
C MET A 221 0.14 9.00 -10.40
N TYR A 222 -1.01 9.68 -10.38
CA TYR A 222 -1.61 10.24 -11.58
C TYR A 222 -0.81 11.47 -12.10
N PRO A 223 -0.63 11.64 -13.42
CA PRO A 223 -1.12 10.80 -14.54
C PRO A 223 -0.13 9.71 -14.99
N LEU A 224 0.96 9.48 -14.26
CA LEU A 224 2.08 8.66 -14.70
C LEU A 224 1.75 7.16 -14.74
N ILE A 225 1.04 6.68 -13.72
CA ILE A 225 0.58 5.29 -13.60
C ILE A 225 -0.90 5.32 -13.20
N PRO A 226 -1.82 5.45 -14.18
CA PRO A 226 -3.24 5.56 -13.89
C PRO A 226 -3.85 4.17 -13.62
N ILE A 227 -4.45 3.99 -12.44
CA ILE A 227 -5.20 2.80 -12.04
C ILE A 227 -6.54 3.24 -11.42
N ASP A 228 -7.63 2.99 -12.12
CA ASP A 228 -8.95 3.47 -11.75
C ASP A 228 -9.73 2.45 -10.91
N MET A 229 -9.42 1.16 -11.04
CA MET A 229 -10.22 0.11 -10.39
C MET A 229 -9.45 -1.15 -10.02
N ILE A 230 -10.04 -1.90 -9.09
CA ILE A 230 -9.69 -3.30 -8.78
C ILE A 230 -10.84 -4.17 -9.29
N SER A 231 -10.55 -5.10 -10.19
CA SER A 231 -11.51 -6.08 -10.71
C SER A 231 -11.23 -7.43 -10.09
N VAL A 232 -12.22 -8.02 -9.44
CA VAL A 232 -12.08 -9.26 -8.70
C VAL A 232 -12.94 -10.35 -9.32
N LYS A 233 -12.34 -11.52 -9.53
CA LYS A 233 -13.02 -12.77 -9.90
C LYS A 233 -12.74 -13.83 -8.85
N ILE A 234 -13.77 -14.50 -8.38
CA ILE A 234 -13.69 -15.60 -7.41
C ILE A 234 -14.36 -16.81 -8.03
N GLU A 235 -13.67 -17.94 -8.07
CA GLU A 235 -14.21 -19.23 -8.53
C GLU A 235 -14.17 -20.24 -7.39
N VAL A 236 -15.32 -20.83 -7.10
CA VAL A 236 -15.45 -21.95 -6.17
C VAL A 236 -15.59 -23.22 -6.98
N THR A 237 -14.58 -24.08 -6.91
CA THR A 237 -14.50 -25.32 -7.69
C THR A 237 -14.93 -26.52 -6.85
N ASN A 238 -15.51 -27.53 -7.50
CA ASN A 238 -15.75 -28.81 -6.87
C ASN A 238 -14.42 -29.54 -6.69
N GLY A 239 -14.08 -29.89 -5.45
CA GLY A 239 -12.82 -30.58 -5.15
C GLY A 239 -12.65 -31.96 -5.80
N ARG A 240 -13.69 -32.54 -6.42
CA ARG A 240 -13.63 -33.88 -7.05
C ARG A 240 -13.36 -33.87 -8.55
N ASP A 241 -14.01 -32.98 -9.29
CA ASP A 241 -13.98 -32.92 -10.76
C ASP A 241 -13.48 -31.58 -11.31
N TYR A 242 -13.12 -30.62 -10.44
CA TYR A 242 -12.63 -29.28 -10.77
C TYR A 242 -13.62 -28.38 -11.52
N ASP A 243 -14.89 -28.78 -11.60
CA ASP A 243 -15.92 -27.96 -12.21
C ASP A 243 -16.18 -26.71 -11.36
N VAL A 244 -16.30 -25.55 -12.02
CA VAL A 244 -16.66 -24.29 -11.37
C VAL A 244 -18.12 -24.37 -10.93
N MET A 245 -18.36 -24.46 -9.62
CA MET A 245 -19.70 -24.52 -9.04
C MET A 245 -20.32 -23.13 -8.91
N HIS A 246 -19.51 -22.17 -8.46
CA HIS A 246 -19.93 -20.78 -8.26
C HIS A 246 -18.85 -19.83 -8.76
N SER A 247 -19.29 -18.73 -9.38
CA SER A 247 -18.41 -17.64 -9.79
C SER A 247 -18.98 -16.31 -9.31
N VAL A 248 -18.14 -15.50 -8.68
CA VAL A 248 -18.47 -14.16 -8.21
C VAL A 248 -17.51 -13.18 -8.86
N GLY A 249 -18.04 -12.14 -9.50
CA GLY A 249 -17.26 -11.07 -10.11
C GLY A 249 -17.75 -9.71 -9.64
N TYR A 250 -16.82 -8.84 -9.23
CA TYR A 250 -17.14 -7.46 -8.85
C TYR A 250 -15.98 -6.51 -9.15
N ARG A 251 -16.28 -5.21 -9.13
CA ARG A 251 -15.32 -4.13 -9.36
C ARG A 251 -15.40 -3.11 -8.24
N LEU A 252 -14.24 -2.66 -7.77
CA LEU A 252 -14.10 -1.61 -6.78
C LEU A 252 -13.48 -0.39 -7.48
N GLU A 253 -14.29 0.67 -7.61
CA GLU A 253 -13.98 1.88 -8.36
C GLU A 253 -14.60 3.10 -7.65
N ASP A 254 -14.06 4.29 -7.89
CA ASP A 254 -14.64 5.53 -7.38
C ASP A 254 -15.99 5.80 -8.08
N ARG A 255 -17.09 5.88 -7.31
CA ARG A 255 -18.45 6.10 -7.84
C ARG A 255 -19.10 7.36 -7.27
N GLY A 256 -19.95 7.97 -8.08
CA GLY A 256 -20.78 9.11 -7.69
C GLY A 256 -20.12 10.47 -7.91
N TYR A 257 -20.78 11.53 -7.42
CA TYR A 257 -20.27 12.90 -7.45
C TYR A 257 -19.73 13.27 -6.08
N PRO A 258 -18.56 13.93 -5.97
CA PRO A 258 -18.03 14.35 -4.67
C PRO A 258 -19.03 15.28 -3.98
N ALA A 259 -19.35 14.98 -2.71
CA ALA A 259 -20.17 15.84 -1.88
C ALA A 259 -19.31 16.87 -1.15
N VAL A 260 -19.85 18.08 -0.93
CA VAL A 260 -19.21 19.06 -0.05
C VAL A 260 -19.24 18.52 1.38
N PRO A 261 -18.10 18.42 2.08
CA PRO A 261 -18.08 17.99 3.48
C PRO A 261 -18.92 18.91 4.36
N ALA A 262 -19.40 18.40 5.50
CA ALA A 262 -20.17 19.22 6.46
C ALA A 262 -19.41 20.48 6.91
N ASP A 263 -18.07 20.39 7.02
CA ASP A 263 -17.18 21.49 7.39
C ASP A 263 -16.77 22.40 6.21
N GLY A 264 -17.45 22.26 5.06
CA GLY A 264 -17.22 23.08 3.88
C GLY A 264 -15.76 23.05 3.42
N LEU A 265 -15.18 24.23 3.18
CA LEU A 265 -13.80 24.38 2.71
C LEU A 265 -12.77 23.75 3.68
N ARG A 266 -13.03 23.75 4.99
CA ARG A 266 -12.13 23.17 6.00
C ARG A 266 -12.12 21.64 5.98
N GLY A 267 -13.17 21.02 5.43
CA GLY A 267 -13.20 19.58 5.19
C GLY A 267 -12.49 19.15 3.90
N ILE A 268 -12.08 20.10 3.05
CA ILE A 268 -11.40 19.84 1.76
C ILE A 268 -9.93 20.25 1.83
N CYS A 269 -9.64 21.41 2.42
CA CYS A 269 -8.30 21.98 2.53
C CYS A 269 -7.67 21.67 3.90
N ARG A 270 -6.32 21.64 3.97
CA ARG A 270 -5.63 21.62 5.26
C ARG A 270 -5.99 22.89 6.02
N ALA A 271 -6.22 22.78 7.33
CA ALA A 271 -6.71 23.90 8.15
C ALA A 271 -5.80 25.14 8.10
N GLU A 272 -4.50 24.94 7.91
CA GLU A 272 -3.46 25.97 7.76
C GLU A 272 -3.59 26.77 6.45
N ASP A 273 -4.14 26.14 5.40
CA ASP A 273 -4.31 26.74 4.07
C ASP A 273 -5.64 27.49 3.93
N VAL A 274 -6.55 27.33 4.90
CA VAL A 274 -7.87 27.98 4.86
C VAL A 274 -7.76 29.38 5.47
N PRO A 275 -7.95 30.46 4.70
CA PRO A 275 -7.95 31.80 5.25
C PRO A 275 -8.99 31.92 6.36
N ALA A 276 -8.62 32.52 7.48
CA ALA A 276 -9.57 32.89 8.53
C ALA A 276 -10.53 34.02 8.10
N LEU A 277 -10.35 34.55 6.88
CA LEU A 277 -11.05 35.71 6.36
C LEU A 277 -12.41 35.30 5.77
N THR A 278 -13.48 35.77 6.39
CA THR A 278 -14.84 35.71 5.84
C THR A 278 -15.12 36.96 4.98
N GLY A 279 -16.19 36.95 4.19
CA GLY A 279 -16.62 38.13 3.43
C GLY A 279 -16.88 39.35 4.32
N GLU A 280 -17.39 39.14 5.54
CA GLU A 280 -17.59 40.21 6.54
C GLU A 280 -16.27 40.70 7.14
N GLY A 281 -15.32 39.80 7.39
CA GLY A 281 -13.98 40.16 7.82
C GLY A 281 -13.24 41.00 6.76
N LEU A 282 -13.33 40.60 5.49
CA LEU A 282 -12.76 41.35 4.37
C LEU A 282 -13.41 42.72 4.22
N ARG A 283 -14.75 42.79 4.28
CA ARG A 283 -15.49 44.06 4.22
C ARG A 283 -15.00 45.03 5.30
N SER A 284 -14.89 44.56 6.54
CA SER A 284 -14.46 45.36 7.69
C SER A 284 -13.04 45.92 7.50
N LEU A 285 -12.10 45.08 7.03
CA LEU A 285 -10.73 45.52 6.71
C LEU A 285 -10.71 46.62 5.65
N LEU A 286 -11.42 46.41 4.53
CA LEU A 286 -11.46 47.36 3.42
C LEU A 286 -12.12 48.70 3.81
N THR A 287 -13.18 48.68 4.64
CA THR A 287 -13.79 49.92 5.13
C THR A 287 -12.91 50.69 6.12
N THR A 288 -11.99 50.02 6.80
CA THR A 288 -11.05 50.65 7.74
C THR A 288 -9.86 51.29 7.01
N GLU A 289 -9.43 50.72 5.87
CA GLU A 289 -8.37 51.29 5.03
C GLU A 289 -8.83 52.50 4.21
N VAL A 290 -10.10 52.57 3.81
CA VAL A 290 -10.67 53.74 3.08
C VAL A 290 -10.85 54.97 3.97
N GLN A 291 -10.73 54.82 5.31
CA GLN A 291 -10.84 55.91 6.28
C GLN A 291 -9.49 56.45 6.78
N ARG A 292 -8.36 56.00 6.23
CA ARG A 292 -7.01 56.56 6.46
C ARG A 292 -6.54 57.34 5.24
#